data_AF-A0A7C5SPX0-F1
#
_entry.id   AF-A0A7C5SPX0-F1
#
_cell.length_a   1.000
_cell.length_b   1.000
_cell.length_c   1.000
_cell.angle_alpha   90.00
_cell.angle_beta   90.00
_cell.angle_gamma   90.00
#
_symmetry.space_group_name_H-M   'P 1'
#
loop_
_entity.id
_entity.type
_entity.pdbx_description
1 polymer ?
#
loop_
_entity_poly.entity_id
_entity_poly.type
_entity_poly.pdbx_seq_one_letter_code
_entity_poly.pdbx_strand_id
1 'polypeptide(L)'
;MMNISDIVNIAEGILANLPKVQSVNSASVYPSKIEQGDLFISSNQQDIDSAIENGAYAIIYDDESIIRNDNEIAWIKVGDISLAAMKIIRYVLLKRETEVYLLAPHELSLLKFIALEKRDITILANSWEKAFEKILNATTRLIVGTDTQWLPLISPVIKHLQDGLDGEIIQATLFRSTFKVDGFVYQNYELPRFHFDPLLRTVGFCK
;
A
#
# COMPACT_ATOMS: atom_id res chain seq x y z
N MET A 1 1.00 5.22 17.98
CA MET A 1 2.12 4.90 18.87
C MET A 1 2.41 3.40 18.86
N MET A 2 3.67 3.03 18.65
CA MET A 2 4.16 1.64 18.59
C MET A 2 5.46 1.54 19.39
N ASN A 3 5.63 0.47 20.18
CA ASN A 3 6.83 0.31 21.00
C ASN A 3 8.03 -0.13 20.15
N ILE A 4 9.24 0.28 20.53
CA ILE A 4 10.49 -0.14 19.85
C ILE A 4 10.63 -1.67 19.87
N SER A 5 10.30 -2.33 20.98
CA SER A 5 10.34 -3.81 21.07
C SER A 5 9.40 -4.47 20.06
N ASP A 6 8.21 -3.92 19.84
CA ASP A 6 7.26 -4.45 18.87
C ASP A 6 7.77 -4.24 17.45
N ILE A 7 8.36 -3.08 17.16
CA ILE A 7 8.98 -2.78 15.86
C ILE A 7 10.11 -3.77 15.58
N VAL A 8 11.02 -3.98 16.52
CA VAL A 8 12.14 -4.94 16.40
C VAL A 8 11.61 -6.35 16.09
N ASN A 9 10.58 -6.80 16.82
CA ASN A 9 9.98 -8.11 16.61
C ASN A 9 9.27 -8.22 15.24
N ILE A 10 8.46 -7.24 14.87
CA ILE A 10 7.70 -7.22 13.60
C ILE A 10 8.63 -7.14 12.40
N ALA A 11 9.66 -6.30 12.48
CA ALA A 11 10.65 -6.12 11.43
C ALA A 11 11.67 -7.27 11.37
N GLU A 12 11.65 -8.19 12.34
CA GLU A 12 12.71 -9.19 12.54
C GLU A 12 14.11 -8.56 12.58
N GLY A 13 14.19 -7.41 13.26
CA GLY A 13 15.40 -6.63 13.37
C GLY A 13 16.24 -6.98 14.59
N ILE A 14 17.43 -6.39 14.64
CA ILE A 14 18.36 -6.41 15.77
C ILE A 14 18.55 -4.97 16.22
N LEU A 15 18.30 -4.71 17.50
CA LEU A 15 18.57 -3.40 18.09
C LEU A 15 20.08 -3.24 18.28
N ALA A 16 20.66 -2.26 17.60
CA ALA A 16 22.11 -2.05 17.55
C ALA A 16 22.68 -1.28 18.75
N ASN A 17 21.82 -0.69 19.57
CA ASN A 17 22.21 0.09 20.74
C ASN A 17 21.20 -0.11 21.89
N LEU A 18 21.44 0.59 23.01
CA LEU A 18 20.50 0.71 24.12
C LEU A 18 19.88 2.13 24.08
N PRO A 19 18.83 2.35 23.28
CA PRO A 19 18.24 3.68 23.13
C PRO A 19 17.51 4.12 24.40
N LYS A 20 17.36 5.43 24.57
CA LYS A 20 16.55 6.00 25.66
C LYS A 20 15.05 6.02 25.32
N VAL A 21 14.73 6.08 24.04
CA VAL A 21 13.34 6.06 23.55
C VAL A 21 12.73 4.66 23.65
N GLN A 22 11.43 4.60 23.96
CA GLN A 22 10.70 3.33 24.13
C GLN A 22 9.61 3.11 23.08
N SER A 23 9.20 4.17 22.38
CA SER A 23 8.12 4.12 21.39
C SER A 23 8.26 5.21 20.34
N VAL A 24 7.59 5.02 19.21
CA VAL A 24 7.45 6.01 18.13
C VAL A 24 5.98 6.36 17.90
N ASN A 25 5.73 7.55 17.38
CA ASN A 25 4.40 8.08 17.10
C ASN A 25 3.83 7.52 15.79
N SER A 26 4.56 7.74 14.71
CA SER A 26 4.29 7.30 13.35
C SER A 26 5.54 6.70 12.69
N ALA A 27 5.48 6.46 11.37
CA ALA A 27 6.61 6.01 10.57
C ALA A 27 6.59 6.65 9.16
N SER A 28 7.76 6.84 8.58
CA SER A 28 7.94 7.38 7.22
C SER A 28 9.17 6.79 6.52
N VAL A 29 9.15 6.78 5.20
CA VAL A 29 10.29 6.48 4.30
C VAL A 29 10.80 7.74 3.58
N TYR A 30 10.20 8.90 3.87
CA TYR A 30 10.65 10.20 3.35
C TYR A 30 11.09 11.12 4.51
N PRO A 31 12.35 11.60 4.52
CA PRO A 31 12.85 12.47 5.58
C PRO A 31 12.00 13.71 5.79
N SER A 32 11.49 14.29 4.70
CA SER A 32 10.65 15.50 4.70
C SER A 32 9.29 15.36 5.38
N LYS A 33 8.89 14.13 5.73
CA LYS A 33 7.64 13.83 6.44
C LYS A 33 7.87 13.40 7.89
N ILE A 34 9.12 13.34 8.33
CA ILE A 34 9.42 12.98 9.71
C ILE A 34 9.02 14.12 10.63
N GLU A 35 8.27 13.77 11.67
CA GLU A 35 8.01 14.63 12.80
C GLU A 35 8.70 14.10 14.06
N GLN A 36 8.75 14.94 15.09
CA GLN A 36 9.35 14.58 16.36
C GLN A 36 8.69 13.32 16.94
N GLY A 37 9.50 12.28 17.16
CA GLY A 37 9.03 11.02 17.71
C GLY A 37 8.73 9.93 16.69
N ASP A 38 9.00 10.15 15.41
CA ASP A 38 8.69 9.17 14.35
C ASP A 38 9.80 8.15 14.12
N LEU A 39 9.40 7.04 13.51
CA LEU A 39 10.30 6.05 12.91
C LEU A 39 10.64 6.46 11.47
N PHE A 40 11.92 6.42 11.12
CA PHE A 40 12.37 6.54 9.73
C PHE A 40 12.93 5.20 9.22
N ILE A 41 12.70 4.89 7.95
CA ILE A 41 13.17 3.65 7.31
C ILE A 41 13.98 4.02 6.06
N SER A 42 15.29 3.79 6.08
CA SER A 42 16.19 4.04 4.94
C SER A 42 17.57 3.41 5.18
N SER A 43 18.29 3.17 4.09
CA SER A 43 19.72 2.82 4.09
C SER A 43 20.56 3.87 3.37
N ASN A 44 20.03 5.08 3.20
CA ASN A 44 20.77 6.23 2.69
C ASN A 44 21.21 7.12 3.86
N GLN A 45 22.52 7.30 4.04
CA GLN A 45 23.05 8.10 5.15
C GLN A 45 22.56 9.55 5.15
N GLN A 46 22.51 10.21 3.99
CA GLN A 46 22.07 11.61 3.90
C GLN A 46 20.60 11.77 4.30
N ASP A 47 19.76 10.82 3.87
CA ASP A 47 18.35 10.80 4.24
C ASP A 47 18.16 10.52 5.73
N ILE A 48 18.97 9.62 6.31
CA ILE A 48 18.97 9.32 7.74
C ILE A 48 19.39 10.55 8.55
N ASP A 49 20.47 11.21 8.16
CA ASP A 49 20.96 12.42 8.82
C ASP A 49 19.86 13.50 8.82
N SER A 50 19.21 13.71 7.67
CA SER A 50 18.07 14.64 7.55
C SER A 50 16.87 14.24 8.40
N ALA A 51 16.55 12.94 8.48
CA ALA A 51 15.45 12.46 9.32
C ALA A 51 15.72 12.64 10.82
N ILE A 52 16.96 12.46 11.25
CA ILE A 52 17.38 12.71 12.64
C ILE A 52 17.23 14.20 12.96
N GLU A 53 17.69 15.09 12.08
CA GLU A 53 17.50 16.54 12.23
C GLU A 53 16.00 16.92 12.33
N ASN A 54 15.13 16.21 11.61
CA ASN A 54 13.68 16.41 11.66
C ASN A 54 13.00 15.77 12.89
N GLY A 55 13.75 15.04 13.72
CA GLY A 55 13.27 14.51 15.01
C GLY A 55 12.91 13.02 15.02
N ALA A 56 13.47 12.22 14.11
CA ALA A 56 13.32 10.76 14.16
C ALA A 56 13.82 10.18 15.49
N TYR A 57 13.01 9.33 16.12
CA TYR A 57 13.38 8.62 17.36
C TYR A 57 13.90 7.21 17.08
N ALA A 58 13.62 6.65 15.92
CA ALA A 58 14.12 5.36 15.52
C ALA A 58 14.46 5.34 14.04
N ILE A 59 15.47 4.55 13.68
CA ILE A 59 15.92 4.33 12.30
C ILE A 59 15.94 2.82 12.04
N ILE A 60 15.22 2.37 11.01
CA ILE A 60 15.39 1.03 10.42
C ILE A 60 16.28 1.13 9.19
N TYR A 61 17.30 0.27 9.13
CA TYR A 61 18.28 0.24 8.04
C TYR A 61 18.77 -1.19 7.77
N ASP A 62 19.23 -1.47 6.55
CA ASP A 62 19.76 -2.78 6.12
C ASP A 62 21.19 -2.74 5.57
N ASP A 63 21.86 -1.58 5.53
CA ASP A 63 23.27 -1.44 5.14
C ASP A 63 24.20 -1.39 6.37
N GLU A 64 25.31 -2.13 6.37
CA GLU A 64 26.28 -2.13 7.48
C GLU A 64 27.14 -0.86 7.52
N SER A 65 27.20 -0.11 6.42
CA SER A 65 27.97 1.12 6.30
C SER A 65 27.33 2.33 6.98
N ILE A 66 26.08 2.21 7.47
CA ILE A 66 25.38 3.28 8.18
C ILE A 66 26.12 3.68 9.45
N ILE A 67 26.43 4.96 9.54
CA ILE A 67 27.11 5.59 10.66
C ILE A 67 26.05 5.98 11.70
N ARG A 68 26.25 5.52 12.93
CA ARG A 68 25.30 5.65 14.05
C ARG A 68 25.91 6.54 15.13
N ASN A 69 25.69 7.84 15.03
CA ASN A 69 26.36 8.83 15.91
C ASN A 69 25.50 9.28 17.10
N ASP A 70 24.23 8.91 17.15
CA ASP A 70 23.29 9.32 18.20
C ASP A 70 22.85 8.09 19.02
N ASN A 71 23.17 8.10 20.32
CA ASN A 71 22.83 7.00 21.22
C ASN A 71 21.44 7.12 21.85
N GLU A 72 20.75 8.24 21.67
CA GLU A 72 19.41 8.46 22.21
C GLU A 72 18.34 7.79 21.35
N ILE A 73 18.55 7.76 20.02
CA ILE A 73 17.66 7.14 19.04
C ILE A 73 17.84 5.61 18.97
N ALA A 74 16.78 4.90 18.59
CA ALA A 74 16.81 3.45 18.40
C ALA A 74 17.31 3.09 17.00
N TRP A 75 18.45 2.41 16.92
CA TRP A 75 19.01 1.90 15.66
C TRP A 75 18.62 0.44 15.47
N ILE A 76 17.79 0.16 14.46
CA ILE A 76 17.22 -1.17 14.22
C ILE A 76 17.77 -1.69 12.89
N LYS A 77 18.68 -2.65 12.97
CA LYS A 77 19.24 -3.31 11.79
C LYS A 77 18.29 -4.41 11.32
N VAL A 78 17.97 -4.46 10.04
CA VAL A 78 17.17 -5.53 9.41
C VAL A 78 17.92 -6.15 8.23
N GLY A 79 17.43 -7.30 7.74
CA GLY A 79 18.00 -7.94 6.56
C GLY A 79 17.58 -7.32 5.22
N ASP A 80 16.38 -6.70 5.18
CA ASP A 80 15.83 -6.03 4.00
C ASP A 80 14.81 -4.96 4.46
N ILE A 81 15.06 -3.69 4.15
CA ILE A 81 14.20 -2.58 4.60
C ILE A 81 12.80 -2.62 3.97
N SER A 82 12.67 -3.09 2.72
CA SER A 82 11.39 -3.17 2.03
C SER A 82 10.50 -4.23 2.67
N LEU A 83 11.06 -5.41 2.96
CA LEU A 83 10.36 -6.48 3.66
C LEU A 83 9.98 -6.08 5.08
N ALA A 84 10.88 -5.43 5.82
CA ALA A 84 10.59 -4.89 7.15
C ALA A 84 9.43 -3.88 7.10
N ALA A 85 9.46 -2.97 6.14
CA ALA A 85 8.39 -2.00 5.91
C ALA A 85 7.04 -2.68 5.60
N MET A 86 7.02 -3.72 4.75
CA MET A 86 5.78 -4.46 4.45
C MET A 86 5.22 -5.19 5.68
N LYS A 87 6.07 -5.76 6.55
CA LYS A 87 5.64 -6.39 7.80
C LYS A 87 5.03 -5.38 8.76
N ILE A 88 5.61 -4.18 8.86
CA ILE A 88 5.05 -3.07 9.67
C ILE A 88 3.69 -2.65 9.11
N ILE A 89 3.56 -2.45 7.80
CA ILE A 89 2.26 -2.15 7.17
C ILE A 89 1.24 -3.24 7.49
N ARG A 90 1.61 -4.52 7.34
CA ARG A 90 0.71 -5.65 7.63
C ARG A 90 0.15 -5.57 9.03
N TYR A 91 1.01 -5.31 10.01
CA TYR A 91 0.58 -5.12 11.40
C TYR A 91 -0.42 -3.95 11.54
N VAL A 92 -0.18 -2.83 10.86
CA VAL A 92 -1.09 -1.68 10.86
C VAL A 92 -2.44 -2.04 10.23
N LEU A 93 -2.45 -2.74 9.09
CA LEU A 93 -3.66 -3.12 8.37
C LEU A 93 -4.52 -4.13 9.14
N LEU A 94 -3.89 -5.08 9.85
CA LEU A 94 -4.60 -6.03 10.71
C LEU A 94 -5.44 -5.34 11.80
N LYS A 95 -5.06 -4.12 12.20
CA LYS A 95 -5.84 -3.33 13.17
C LYS A 95 -6.97 -2.49 12.55
N ARG A 96 -6.95 -2.28 11.22
CA ARG A 96 -7.84 -1.33 10.52
C ARG A 96 -9.02 -1.99 9.80
N GLU A 97 -9.20 -3.31 9.90
CA GLU A 97 -10.23 -4.07 9.15
C GLU A 97 -10.26 -3.73 7.65
N THR A 98 -9.08 -3.45 7.07
CA THR A 98 -8.94 -3.02 5.68
C THR A 98 -8.91 -4.23 4.75
N GLU A 99 -9.67 -4.16 3.66
CA GLU A 99 -9.65 -5.18 2.63
C GLU A 99 -8.61 -4.86 1.56
N VAL A 100 -7.83 -5.86 1.16
CA VAL A 100 -6.80 -5.72 0.13
C VAL A 100 -7.21 -6.54 -1.09
N TYR A 101 -7.30 -5.88 -2.24
CA TYR A 101 -7.62 -6.50 -3.52
C TYR A 101 -6.43 -6.48 -4.48
N LEU A 102 -6.20 -7.62 -5.10
CA LEU A 102 -5.27 -7.79 -6.21
C LEU A 102 -6.06 -7.79 -7.52
N LEU A 103 -5.83 -6.77 -8.34
CA LEU A 103 -6.47 -6.57 -9.63
C LEU A 103 -5.49 -6.90 -10.76
N ALA A 104 -6.00 -7.38 -11.88
CA ALA A 104 -5.27 -7.37 -13.12
C ALA A 104 -5.04 -5.91 -13.60
N PRO A 105 -3.97 -5.61 -14.37
CA PRO A 105 -3.70 -4.25 -14.83
C PRO A 105 -4.86 -3.61 -15.62
N HIS A 106 -5.60 -4.40 -16.39
CA HIS A 106 -6.76 -3.93 -17.15
C HIS A 106 -7.96 -3.63 -16.23
N GLU A 107 -8.20 -4.44 -15.18
CA GLU A 107 -9.22 -4.17 -14.16
C GLU A 107 -8.91 -2.88 -13.40
N LEU A 108 -7.65 -2.66 -13.01
CA LEU A 108 -7.25 -1.41 -12.37
C LEU A 108 -7.46 -0.21 -13.29
N SER A 109 -7.23 -0.38 -14.60
CA SER A 109 -7.45 0.69 -15.59
C SER A 109 -8.95 1.01 -15.71
N LEU A 110 -9.81 0.01 -15.76
CA LEU A 110 -11.27 0.17 -15.73
C LEU A 110 -11.72 0.83 -14.43
N LEU A 111 -11.20 0.40 -13.28
CA LEU A 111 -11.55 0.98 -11.99
C LEU A 111 -11.21 2.47 -11.94
N LYS A 112 -10.04 2.85 -12.43
CA LYS A 112 -9.62 4.27 -12.50
C LYS A 112 -10.52 5.12 -13.40
N PHE A 113 -11.12 4.51 -14.42
CA PHE A 113 -12.02 5.16 -15.37
C PHE A 113 -13.45 5.29 -14.82
N ILE A 114 -13.94 4.28 -14.10
CA ILE A 114 -15.34 4.19 -13.66
C ILE A 114 -15.56 4.75 -12.25
N ALA A 115 -14.57 4.63 -11.36
CA ALA A 115 -14.71 5.11 -9.98
C ALA A 115 -14.76 6.64 -9.94
N LEU A 116 -15.99 7.17 -9.89
CA LEU A 116 -16.30 8.61 -9.83
C LEU A 116 -15.86 9.22 -8.49
N GLU A 117 -16.03 8.49 -7.38
CA GLU A 117 -15.57 8.90 -6.06
C GLU A 117 -14.52 7.93 -5.51
N LYS A 118 -13.24 8.31 -5.61
CA LYS A 118 -12.11 7.50 -5.12
C LYS A 118 -11.92 7.57 -3.60
N ARG A 119 -12.89 8.12 -2.86
CA ARG A 119 -12.69 8.50 -1.44
C ARG A 119 -12.49 7.29 -0.53
N ASP A 120 -13.05 6.14 -0.88
CA ASP A 120 -12.94 4.91 -0.08
C ASP A 120 -11.94 3.89 -0.61
N ILE A 121 -11.25 4.18 -1.72
CA ILE A 121 -10.32 3.26 -2.39
C ILE A 121 -8.91 3.85 -2.46
N THR A 122 -7.97 3.20 -1.80
CA THR A 122 -6.54 3.49 -1.91
C THR A 122 -5.90 2.64 -3.01
N ILE A 123 -5.60 3.27 -4.15
CA ILE A 123 -4.85 2.63 -5.25
C ILE A 123 -3.35 2.71 -4.98
N LEU A 124 -2.68 1.56 -4.86
CA LEU A 124 -1.26 1.50 -4.57
C LEU A 124 -0.41 1.82 -5.80
N ALA A 125 0.77 2.37 -5.55
CA ALA A 125 1.80 2.57 -6.56
C ALA A 125 2.65 1.29 -6.71
N ASN A 126 3.46 1.23 -7.77
CA ASN A 126 4.35 0.09 -8.02
C ASN A 126 5.64 0.11 -7.18
N SER A 127 5.90 1.17 -6.41
CA SER A 127 7.05 1.23 -5.50
C SER A 127 6.58 1.05 -4.07
N TRP A 128 7.33 0.29 -3.29
CA TRP A 128 6.98 -0.06 -1.91
C TRP A 128 7.00 1.17 -1.00
N GLU A 129 7.87 2.16 -1.27
CA GLU A 129 7.96 3.41 -0.49
C GLU A 129 6.66 4.20 -0.61
N LYS A 130 6.20 4.39 -1.86
CA LYS A 130 4.94 5.09 -2.13
C LYS A 130 3.75 4.32 -1.60
N ALA A 131 3.78 2.99 -1.68
CA ALA A 131 2.74 2.14 -1.09
C ALA A 131 2.72 2.27 0.44
N PHE A 132 3.88 2.22 1.10
CA PHE A 132 4.05 2.37 2.54
C PHE A 132 3.44 3.68 3.04
N GLU A 133 3.85 4.78 2.43
CA GLU A 133 3.34 6.10 2.74
C GLU A 133 1.84 6.22 2.51
N LYS A 134 1.36 5.69 1.38
CA LYS A 134 -0.06 5.80 1.05
C LYS A 134 -0.91 4.99 2.03
N ILE A 135 -0.45 3.81 2.44
CA ILE A 135 -1.19 2.95 3.35
C ILE A 135 -1.19 3.50 4.78
N LEU A 136 -0.05 3.96 5.30
CA LEU A 136 0.01 4.53 6.64
C LEU A 136 -0.95 5.71 6.79
N ASN A 137 -1.00 6.59 5.79
CA ASN A 137 -1.84 7.77 5.75
C ASN A 137 -3.30 7.50 5.31
N ALA A 138 -3.60 6.31 4.79
CA ALA A 138 -4.94 5.97 4.32
C ALA A 138 -5.90 5.72 5.50
N THR A 139 -7.05 6.39 5.46
CA THR A 139 -8.21 6.10 6.32
C THR A 139 -9.24 5.19 5.64
N THR A 140 -8.98 4.82 4.39
CA THR A 140 -9.88 4.06 3.52
C THR A 140 -9.98 2.59 3.93
N ARG A 141 -11.16 1.99 3.73
CA ARG A 141 -11.39 0.56 4.00
C ARG A 141 -10.92 -0.36 2.89
N LEU A 142 -10.71 0.16 1.68
CA LEU A 142 -10.33 -0.63 0.51
C LEU A 142 -8.95 -0.21 0.02
N ILE A 143 -8.07 -1.19 -0.17
CA ILE A 143 -6.77 -1.04 -0.79
C ILE A 143 -6.77 -1.91 -2.05
N VAL A 144 -6.31 -1.33 -3.18
CA VAL A 144 -6.22 -2.05 -4.45
C VAL A 144 -4.82 -1.89 -5.05
N GLY A 145 -4.31 -2.95 -5.64
CA GLY A 145 -3.05 -2.91 -6.40
C GLY A 145 -2.97 -4.04 -7.42
N THR A 146 -1.87 -4.08 -8.16
CA THR A 146 -1.63 -5.06 -9.24
C THR A 146 -0.41 -5.94 -9.00
N ASP A 147 0.34 -5.70 -7.93
CA ASP A 147 1.62 -6.36 -7.69
C ASP A 147 1.44 -7.68 -6.94
N THR A 148 1.69 -8.78 -7.63
CA THR A 148 1.51 -10.12 -7.09
C THR A 148 2.58 -10.52 -6.08
N GLN A 149 3.69 -9.81 -6.01
CA GLN A 149 4.83 -10.17 -5.15
C GLN A 149 4.69 -9.57 -3.75
N TRP A 150 4.40 -8.27 -3.64
CA TRP A 150 4.39 -7.62 -2.32
C TRP A 150 3.00 -7.44 -1.70
N LEU A 151 1.90 -7.43 -2.47
CA LEU A 151 0.55 -7.38 -1.89
C LEU A 151 0.31 -8.51 -0.86
N PRO A 152 0.70 -9.77 -1.13
CA PRO A 152 0.59 -10.86 -0.14
C PRO A 152 1.44 -10.65 1.12
N LEU A 153 2.48 -9.81 1.07
CA LEU A 153 3.29 -9.48 2.25
C LEU A 153 2.54 -8.56 3.21
N ILE A 154 1.66 -7.69 2.71
CA ILE A 154 0.90 -6.73 3.52
C ILE A 154 -0.46 -7.26 3.99
N SER A 155 -1.02 -8.28 3.33
CA SER A 155 -2.25 -8.95 3.78
C SER A 155 -2.22 -10.45 3.50
N PRO A 156 -2.54 -11.30 4.50
CA PRO A 156 -2.68 -12.74 4.27
C PRO A 156 -3.93 -13.11 3.47
N VAL A 157 -4.95 -12.23 3.45
CA VAL A 157 -6.19 -12.42 2.69
C VAL A 157 -6.20 -11.42 1.57
N ILE A 158 -5.89 -11.91 0.37
CA ILE A 158 -5.96 -11.13 -0.86
C ILE A 158 -7.27 -11.47 -1.56
N LYS A 159 -8.09 -10.46 -1.77
CA LYS A 159 -9.35 -10.58 -2.51
C LYS A 159 -9.12 -10.28 -3.99
N HIS A 160 -10.01 -10.81 -4.82
CA HIS A 160 -10.07 -10.54 -6.24
C HIS A 160 -11.47 -10.06 -6.60
N LEU A 161 -11.59 -9.28 -7.68
CA LEU A 161 -12.90 -8.89 -8.18
C LEU A 161 -13.69 -10.13 -8.58
N GLN A 162 -14.91 -10.25 -8.07
CA GLN A 162 -15.77 -11.40 -8.29
C GLN A 162 -16.77 -11.11 -9.41
N ASP A 163 -17.15 -12.17 -10.13
CA ASP A 163 -18.36 -12.14 -10.94
C ASP A 163 -19.58 -12.02 -10.02
N GLY A 164 -20.59 -11.28 -10.44
CA GLY A 164 -21.76 -11.03 -9.60
C GLY A 164 -22.68 -9.93 -10.10
N LEU A 165 -22.25 -9.21 -11.14
CA LEU A 165 -23.11 -8.28 -11.87
C LEU A 165 -23.58 -8.91 -13.17
N ASP A 166 -24.89 -9.04 -13.33
CA ASP A 166 -25.46 -9.54 -14.58
C ASP A 166 -25.37 -8.47 -15.67
N GLY A 167 -24.93 -8.90 -16.86
CA GLY A 167 -24.84 -8.06 -18.03
C GLY A 167 -24.95 -8.85 -19.32
N GLU A 168 -25.44 -8.19 -20.36
CA GLU A 168 -25.67 -8.79 -21.68
C GLU A 168 -25.04 -7.93 -22.77
N ILE A 169 -24.29 -8.54 -23.68
CA ILE A 169 -23.89 -7.90 -24.93
C ILE A 169 -25.03 -8.04 -25.94
N ILE A 170 -25.57 -6.91 -26.39
CA ILE A 170 -26.62 -6.86 -27.41
C ILE A 170 -25.99 -6.91 -28.81
N GLN A 171 -24.92 -6.16 -29.02
CA GLN A 171 -24.19 -6.10 -30.28
C GLN A 171 -22.73 -5.76 -30.02
N ALA A 172 -21.80 -6.35 -30.78
CA ALA A 172 -20.38 -6.02 -30.69
C ALA A 172 -19.68 -6.02 -32.05
N THR A 173 -18.68 -5.15 -32.14
CA THR A 173 -17.64 -5.13 -33.18
C THR A 173 -16.28 -5.37 -32.51
N LEU A 174 -15.18 -5.25 -33.27
CA LEU A 174 -13.83 -5.34 -32.71
C LEU A 174 -13.51 -4.21 -31.71
N PHE A 175 -14.09 -3.02 -31.89
CA PHE A 175 -13.73 -1.83 -31.12
C PHE A 175 -14.87 -1.26 -30.28
N ARG A 176 -16.11 -1.63 -30.59
CA ARG A 176 -17.30 -1.06 -29.96
C ARG A 176 -18.33 -2.11 -29.60
N SER A 177 -19.03 -1.89 -28.48
CA SER A 177 -20.10 -2.76 -28.02
C SER A 177 -21.31 -1.95 -27.56
N THR A 178 -22.49 -2.50 -27.79
CA THR A 178 -23.76 -2.12 -27.17
C THR A 178 -24.13 -3.21 -26.17
N PHE A 179 -24.36 -2.83 -24.92
CA PHE A 179 -24.58 -3.79 -23.84
C PHE A 179 -25.56 -3.26 -22.80
N LYS A 180 -26.13 -4.18 -22.03
CA LYS A 180 -27.03 -3.90 -20.90
C LYS A 180 -26.34 -4.28 -19.60
N VAL A 181 -26.34 -3.37 -18.63
CA VAL A 181 -25.86 -3.59 -17.25
C VAL A 181 -26.83 -2.87 -16.32
N ASP A 182 -27.28 -3.54 -15.26
CA ASP A 182 -28.18 -2.96 -14.25
C ASP A 182 -29.47 -2.35 -14.80
N GLY A 183 -30.02 -2.94 -15.86
CA GLY A 183 -31.23 -2.43 -16.48
C GLY A 183 -31.02 -1.23 -17.41
N PHE A 184 -29.82 -0.66 -17.48
CA PHE A 184 -29.46 0.42 -18.42
C PHE A 184 -28.82 -0.15 -19.69
N VAL A 185 -29.11 0.48 -20.83
CA VAL A 185 -28.51 0.13 -22.13
C VAL A 185 -27.47 1.18 -22.51
N TYR A 186 -26.25 0.73 -22.73
CA TYR A 186 -25.12 1.53 -23.19
C TYR A 186 -24.88 1.24 -24.67
N GLN A 187 -25.07 2.23 -25.53
CA GLN A 187 -25.04 2.05 -26.99
C GLN A 187 -23.71 2.52 -27.59
N ASN A 188 -23.15 1.70 -28.48
CA ASN A 188 -21.98 2.02 -29.31
C ASN A 188 -20.76 2.53 -28.51
N TYR A 189 -20.55 1.97 -27.32
CA TYR A 189 -19.44 2.36 -26.44
C TYR A 189 -18.11 1.83 -27.00
N GLU A 190 -17.02 2.58 -26.84
CA GLU A 190 -15.66 2.17 -27.24
C GLU A 190 -15.08 1.14 -26.27
N LEU A 191 -15.73 -0.01 -26.21
CA LEU A 191 -15.38 -1.16 -25.40
C LEU A 191 -15.40 -2.42 -26.27
N PRO A 192 -14.25 -2.99 -26.60
CA PRO A 192 -14.17 -4.32 -27.20
C PRO A 192 -14.85 -5.39 -26.33
N ARG A 193 -15.52 -6.36 -26.96
CA ARG A 193 -16.28 -7.42 -26.26
C ARG A 193 -15.50 -8.19 -25.18
N PHE A 194 -14.19 -8.35 -25.35
CA PHE A 194 -13.36 -9.10 -24.40
C PHE A 194 -13.06 -8.32 -23.11
N HIS A 195 -13.39 -7.02 -23.07
CA HIS A 195 -13.37 -6.23 -21.85
C HIS A 195 -14.71 -6.21 -21.11
N PHE A 196 -15.74 -6.91 -21.61
CA PHE A 196 -17.05 -6.89 -21.00
C PHE A 196 -17.07 -7.54 -19.61
N ASP A 197 -16.57 -8.76 -19.45
CA ASP A 197 -16.55 -9.40 -18.13
C ASP A 197 -15.68 -8.65 -17.11
N PRO A 198 -14.46 -8.18 -17.46
CA PRO A 198 -13.71 -7.27 -16.58
C PRO A 198 -14.46 -5.98 -16.21
N LEU A 199 -15.25 -5.42 -17.14
CA LEU A 199 -16.11 -4.27 -16.86
C LEU A 199 -17.18 -4.64 -15.82
N LEU A 200 -17.89 -5.75 -16.01
CA LEU A 200 -18.94 -6.20 -15.08
C LEU A 200 -18.39 -6.39 -13.66
N ARG A 201 -17.25 -7.06 -13.51
CA ARG A 201 -16.57 -7.25 -12.23
C ARG A 201 -16.17 -5.93 -11.58
N THR A 202 -15.66 -4.98 -12.38
CA THR A 202 -15.26 -3.65 -11.90
C THR A 202 -16.46 -2.82 -11.47
N VAL A 203 -17.56 -2.83 -12.24
CA VAL A 203 -18.79 -2.12 -11.88
C VAL A 203 -19.42 -2.74 -10.65
N GLY A 204 -19.45 -4.07 -10.55
CA GLY A 204 -19.96 -4.79 -9.37
C GLY A 204 -19.18 -4.45 -8.10
N PHE A 205 -17.86 -4.28 -8.20
CA PHE A 205 -17.02 -3.86 -7.08
C PHE A 205 -17.25 -2.42 -6.61
N CYS A 206 -17.70 -1.52 -7.50
CA CYS A 206 -17.96 -0.11 -7.16
C CYS A 206 -19.34 0.13 -6.53
N LYS A 207 -20.15 -0.90 -6.34
CA LYS A 207 -21.48 -0.82 -5.72
C LYS A 207 -21.41 -1.16 -4.23
#